data_AF-A0A846V4A2-F1
#
_entry.id   AF-A0A846V4A2-F1
#
_cell.length_a   1.000
_cell.length_b   1.000
_cell.length_c   1.000
_cell.angle_alpha   90.00
_cell.angle_beta   90.00
_cell.angle_gamma   90.00
#
_symmetry.space_group_name_H-M   'P 1'
#
loop_
_entity.id
_entity.type
_entity.pdbx_description
1 polymer ?
#
loop_
_entity_poly.entity_id
_entity_poly.type
_entity_poly.pdbx_seq_one_letter_code
_entity_poly.pdbx_strand_id
1 'polypeptide(L)'
;MGLAPHAHAQVVQQYEYQPDRIYQVRTALGITTQIELSPNEKILDYSTGFANGWELSRRDNVFYLKPKNVDVDTNLMIRTETHSYIFELKVVATDWKALDQAKRAGVQYRISFTYPGDTAFADEAVKTAAVPEQSTELHKDRVYNFDYDYATRGGKKSPWLIPVNVYDDAHFTYIKLPDLAKFPTGDFPVVYMREREHGEDSLVNTTVEGNTIIVHGTYPYLVIRHGDNVVGLRRNTKK
;
A
#
# COMPACT_ATOMS: atom_id res chain seq x y z
N MET A 1 -18.36 47.83 -2.15
CA MET A 1 -18.19 46.63 -3.00
C MET A 1 -17.56 45.55 -2.15
N GLY A 2 -18.31 44.50 -1.83
CA GLY A 2 -17.84 43.41 -0.96
C GLY A 2 -16.80 42.57 -1.67
N LEU A 3 -15.65 42.38 -1.02
CA LEU A 3 -14.63 41.43 -1.41
C LEU A 3 -15.24 40.03 -1.36
N ALA A 4 -15.35 39.38 -2.51
CA ALA A 4 -15.68 37.96 -2.59
C ALA A 4 -14.59 37.16 -1.85
N PRO A 5 -14.96 36.17 -1.02
CA PRO A 5 -13.97 35.34 -0.36
C PRO A 5 -13.18 34.58 -1.43
N HIS A 6 -11.87 34.75 -1.45
CA HIS A 6 -10.98 33.91 -2.22
C HIS A 6 -11.10 32.49 -1.68
N ALA A 7 -11.71 31.59 -2.48
CA ALA A 7 -11.70 30.17 -2.19
C ALA A 7 -10.23 29.71 -2.18
N HIS A 8 -9.67 29.55 -0.99
CA HIS A 8 -8.43 28.82 -0.80
C HIS A 8 -8.68 27.41 -1.31
N ALA A 9 -8.09 27.08 -2.47
CA ALA A 9 -8.12 25.72 -2.99
C ALA A 9 -7.52 24.79 -1.93
N GLN A 10 -8.37 24.07 -1.23
CA GLN A 10 -7.96 23.10 -0.23
C GLN A 10 -7.28 21.97 -1.01
N VAL A 11 -5.94 21.97 -0.99
CA VAL A 11 -5.08 20.95 -1.63
C VAL A 11 -5.49 19.54 -1.18
N VAL A 12 -6.05 19.45 0.02
CA VAL A 12 -6.67 18.27 0.60
C VAL A 12 -8.17 18.54 0.75
N GLN A 13 -9.00 17.77 0.06
CA GLN A 13 -10.44 17.71 0.30
C GLN A 13 -10.73 16.56 1.27
N GLN A 14 -11.54 16.82 2.28
CA GLN A 14 -12.09 15.76 3.13
C GLN A 14 -13.58 15.60 2.84
N TYR A 15 -14.03 14.36 2.70
CA TYR A 15 -15.44 14.00 2.63
C TYR A 15 -15.85 13.22 3.87
N GLU A 16 -17.10 13.39 4.29
CA GLU A 16 -17.73 12.49 5.24
C GLU A 16 -18.40 11.34 4.48
N TYR A 17 -18.12 10.11 4.89
CA TYR A 17 -18.72 8.93 4.31
C TYR A 17 -20.22 8.88 4.59
N GLN A 18 -20.98 8.64 3.52
CA GLN A 18 -22.39 8.31 3.52
C GLN A 18 -22.62 7.17 2.51
N PRO A 19 -23.45 6.17 2.85
CA PRO A 19 -23.89 5.16 1.91
C PRO A 19 -24.52 5.79 0.65
N ASP A 20 -24.24 5.19 -0.52
CA ASP A 20 -24.81 5.56 -1.83
C ASP A 20 -24.59 7.01 -2.29
N ARG A 21 -23.74 7.77 -1.60
CA ARG A 21 -23.38 9.14 -1.98
C ARG A 21 -22.36 9.14 -3.12
N ILE A 22 -22.55 10.07 -4.05
CA ILE A 22 -21.60 10.35 -5.14
C ILE A 22 -20.58 11.39 -4.66
N TYR A 23 -19.29 11.06 -4.74
CA TYR A 23 -18.18 11.93 -4.38
C TYR A 23 -17.48 12.46 -5.63
N GLN A 24 -17.40 13.77 -5.77
CA GLN A 24 -16.70 14.38 -6.91
C GLN A 24 -15.19 14.38 -6.69
N VAL A 25 -14.47 13.95 -7.71
CA VAL A 25 -13.00 13.93 -7.77
C VAL A 25 -12.56 14.84 -8.92
N ARG A 26 -12.05 16.02 -8.56
CA ARG A 26 -11.57 17.01 -9.53
C ARG A 26 -10.07 16.84 -9.76
N THR A 27 -9.72 16.34 -10.93
CA THR A 27 -8.35 16.05 -11.35
C THR A 27 -7.87 17.03 -12.42
N ALA A 28 -6.59 16.94 -12.80
CA ALA A 28 -6.04 17.70 -13.91
C ALA A 28 -5.04 16.87 -14.71
N LEU A 29 -4.89 17.22 -15.99
CA LEU A 29 -3.91 16.60 -16.86
C LEU A 29 -2.50 16.82 -16.32
N GLY A 30 -1.72 15.74 -16.19
CA GLY A 30 -0.36 15.81 -15.66
C GLY A 30 -0.24 15.97 -14.14
N ILE A 31 -1.35 15.94 -13.38
CA ILE A 31 -1.35 15.98 -11.92
C ILE A 31 -1.98 14.71 -11.36
N THR A 32 -1.28 14.04 -10.45
CA THR A 32 -1.81 12.89 -9.72
C THR A 32 -2.72 13.35 -8.60
N THR A 33 -3.95 12.82 -8.57
CA THR A 33 -4.89 12.97 -7.45
C THR A 33 -4.88 11.67 -6.64
N GLN A 34 -4.74 11.77 -5.32
CA GLN A 34 -4.84 10.60 -4.45
C GLN A 34 -6.20 10.55 -3.73
N ILE A 35 -6.81 9.37 -3.68
CA ILE A 35 -7.97 9.07 -2.84
C ILE A 35 -7.50 8.12 -1.73
N GLU A 36 -7.63 8.56 -0.49
CA GLU A 36 -7.23 7.83 0.71
C GLU A 36 -8.49 7.40 1.47
N LEU A 37 -8.78 6.09 1.42
CA LEU A 37 -9.81 5.48 2.25
C LEU A 37 -9.27 5.22 3.66
N SER A 38 -10.12 4.78 4.59
CA SER A 38 -9.63 4.41 5.93
C SER A 38 -8.64 3.24 5.81
N PRO A 39 -7.55 3.19 6.61
CA PRO A 39 -6.69 2.01 6.69
C PRO A 39 -7.44 0.73 7.09
N ASN A 40 -8.58 0.86 7.78
CA ASN A 40 -9.43 -0.26 8.18
C ASN A 40 -10.32 -0.77 7.03
N GLU A 41 -10.33 -0.08 5.88
CA GLU A 41 -11.10 -0.49 4.71
C GLU A 41 -10.36 -1.56 3.92
N LYS A 42 -10.82 -2.80 4.05
CA LYS A 42 -10.31 -3.90 3.22
C LYS A 42 -10.99 -3.87 1.86
N ILE A 43 -10.31 -3.29 0.87
CA ILE A 43 -10.82 -3.16 -0.50
C ILE A 43 -10.81 -4.52 -1.20
N LEU A 44 -11.97 -4.88 -1.73
CA LEU A 44 -12.24 -6.11 -2.47
C LEU A 44 -11.96 -5.92 -3.97
N ASP A 45 -12.55 -4.89 -4.56
CA ASP A 45 -12.39 -4.57 -5.98
C ASP A 45 -12.61 -3.08 -6.28
N TYR A 46 -12.28 -2.68 -7.51
CA TYR A 46 -12.57 -1.36 -8.04
C TYR A 46 -12.73 -1.44 -9.56
N SER A 47 -13.53 -0.53 -10.13
CA SER A 47 -13.77 -0.46 -11.57
C SER A 47 -14.06 0.97 -12.01
N THR A 48 -13.64 1.33 -13.23
CA THR A 48 -13.91 2.64 -13.82
C THR A 48 -14.56 2.49 -15.20
N GLY A 49 -15.50 3.37 -15.52
CA GLY A 49 -16.27 3.29 -16.76
C GLY A 49 -15.43 3.48 -18.03
N PHE A 50 -14.39 4.30 -17.99
CA PHE A 50 -13.51 4.56 -19.14
C PHE A 50 -12.03 4.36 -18.81
N ALA A 51 -11.62 3.10 -18.56
CA ALA A 51 -10.26 2.75 -18.16
C ALA A 51 -9.16 3.27 -19.10
N ASN A 52 -9.41 3.37 -20.41
CA ASN A 52 -8.43 3.88 -21.37
C ASN A 52 -8.11 5.38 -21.19
N GLY A 53 -9.05 6.14 -20.62
CA GLY A 53 -8.88 7.57 -20.33
C GLY A 53 -8.10 7.85 -19.05
N TRP A 54 -7.80 6.82 -18.25
CA TRP A 54 -7.23 6.98 -16.91
C TRP A 54 -6.01 6.08 -16.69
N GLU A 55 -5.05 6.60 -15.94
CA GLU A 55 -4.02 5.82 -15.27
C GLU A 55 -4.43 5.70 -13.81
N LEU A 56 -4.78 4.48 -13.41
CA LEU A 56 -5.23 4.15 -12.06
C LEU A 56 -4.29 3.12 -11.47
N SER A 57 -3.76 3.41 -10.29
CA SER A 57 -2.98 2.45 -9.51
C SER A 57 -3.39 2.53 -8.05
N ARG A 58 -3.17 1.45 -7.32
CA ARG A 58 -3.54 1.32 -5.91
C ARG A 58 -2.35 0.83 -5.10
N ARG A 59 -2.18 1.37 -3.90
CA ARG A 59 -1.33 0.83 -2.83
C ARG A 59 -2.12 0.86 -1.53
N ASP A 60 -2.37 -0.31 -0.96
CA ASP A 60 -3.18 -0.48 0.26
C ASP A 60 -4.55 0.22 0.16
N ASN A 61 -4.82 1.21 1.01
CA ASN A 61 -6.05 2.00 1.06
C ASN A 61 -6.00 3.28 0.18
N VAL A 62 -4.94 3.47 -0.60
CA VAL A 62 -4.70 4.67 -1.40
C VAL A 62 -4.78 4.37 -2.90
N PHE A 63 -5.55 5.19 -3.61
CA PHE A 63 -5.69 5.16 -5.07
C PHE A 63 -5.06 6.40 -5.69
N TYR A 64 -4.22 6.20 -6.69
CA TYR A 64 -3.63 7.27 -7.49
C TYR A 64 -4.32 7.34 -8.84
N LEU A 65 -4.91 8.50 -9.13
CA LEU A 65 -5.64 8.78 -10.36
C LEU A 65 -4.92 9.85 -11.16
N LYS A 66 -4.75 9.58 -12.44
CA LYS A 66 -4.24 10.56 -13.40
C LYS A 66 -5.02 10.45 -14.72
N PRO A 67 -5.67 11.52 -15.19
CA PRO A 67 -6.32 11.49 -16.49
C PRO A 67 -5.27 11.48 -17.59
N LYS A 68 -5.55 10.76 -18.67
CA LYS A 68 -4.69 10.69 -19.87
C LYS A 68 -5.10 11.68 -20.96
N ASN A 69 -6.33 12.19 -20.90
CA ASN A 69 -6.86 13.13 -21.89
C ASN A 69 -7.87 14.11 -21.25
N VAL A 70 -8.35 15.08 -22.01
CA VAL A 70 -9.18 16.20 -21.53
C VAL A 70 -10.66 15.86 -21.37
N ASP A 71 -11.20 14.95 -22.21
CA ASP A 71 -12.61 14.56 -22.23
C ASP A 71 -12.78 13.11 -21.75
N VAL A 72 -12.33 12.82 -20.53
CA VAL A 72 -12.34 11.45 -19.96
C VAL A 72 -13.19 11.35 -18.70
N ASP A 73 -14.07 12.33 -18.46
CA ASP A 73 -15.03 12.31 -17.37
C ASP A 73 -15.77 10.97 -17.31
N THR A 74 -15.78 10.35 -16.13
CA THR A 74 -16.35 9.02 -15.94
C THR A 74 -16.61 8.75 -14.46
N ASN A 75 -17.02 7.53 -14.14
CA ASN A 75 -17.17 7.07 -12.77
C ASN A 75 -16.01 6.14 -12.36
N LEU A 76 -15.77 6.08 -11.04
CA LEU A 76 -14.96 5.05 -10.38
C LEU A 76 -15.79 4.48 -9.24
N MET A 77 -15.89 3.16 -9.18
CA MET A 77 -16.52 2.45 -8.08
C MET A 77 -15.44 1.70 -7.31
N ILE A 78 -15.49 1.78 -5.99
CA ILE A 78 -14.60 1.03 -5.09
C ILE A 78 -15.47 0.31 -4.08
N ARG A 79 -15.22 -0.99 -3.91
CA ARG A 79 -15.93 -1.82 -2.95
C ARG A 79 -14.97 -2.39 -1.93
N THR A 80 -15.34 -2.29 -0.67
CA THR A 80 -14.62 -2.84 0.47
C THR A 80 -15.48 -3.89 1.15
N GLU A 81 -14.96 -4.52 2.21
CA GLU A 81 -15.74 -5.47 3.02
C GLU A 81 -16.94 -4.79 3.72
N THR A 82 -16.83 -3.50 4.02
CA THR A 82 -17.80 -2.77 4.87
C THR A 82 -18.49 -1.60 4.17
N HIS A 83 -17.92 -1.05 3.10
CA HIS A 83 -18.38 0.18 2.45
C HIS A 83 -18.33 0.08 0.92
N SER A 84 -19.19 0.86 0.27
CA SER A 84 -19.16 1.08 -1.18
C SER A 84 -19.03 2.57 -1.48
N TYR A 85 -18.22 2.90 -2.47
CA TYR A 85 -17.92 4.26 -2.88
C TYR A 85 -18.24 4.46 -4.35
N ILE A 86 -18.93 5.56 -4.64
CA ILE A 86 -19.22 6.01 -6.00
C ILE A 86 -18.53 7.35 -6.20
N PHE A 87 -17.54 7.37 -7.09
CA PHE A 87 -16.79 8.57 -7.45
C PHE A 87 -17.20 9.06 -8.84
N GLU A 88 -17.42 10.36 -8.95
CA GLU A 88 -17.54 11.07 -10.22
C GLU A 88 -16.19 11.73 -10.53
N LEU A 89 -15.47 11.19 -11.52
CA LEU A 89 -14.16 11.70 -11.94
C LEU A 89 -14.35 12.82 -12.96
N LYS A 90 -13.72 13.97 -12.68
CA LYS A 90 -13.76 15.17 -13.52
C LYS A 90 -12.35 15.65 -13.86
N VAL A 91 -12.14 16.13 -15.08
CA VAL A 91 -10.92 16.85 -15.47
C VAL A 91 -11.21 18.35 -15.48
N VAL A 92 -10.70 19.09 -14.51
CA VAL A 92 -11.04 20.52 -14.33
C VAL A 92 -9.95 21.49 -14.81
N ALA A 93 -8.76 20.98 -15.10
CA ALA A 93 -7.66 21.77 -15.65
C ALA A 93 -6.85 20.97 -16.68
N THR A 94 -6.78 21.52 -17.89
CA THR A 94 -6.19 20.87 -19.06
C THR A 94 -5.00 21.65 -19.63
N ASP A 95 -5.06 22.99 -19.63
CA ASP A 95 -4.07 23.87 -20.28
C ASP A 95 -3.25 24.72 -19.29
N TRP A 96 -2.92 24.17 -18.12
CA TRP A 96 -2.14 24.90 -17.13
C TRP A 96 -0.65 24.90 -17.48
N LYS A 97 0.01 26.07 -17.34
CA LYS A 97 1.47 26.22 -17.53
C LYS A 97 2.23 26.32 -16.22
N ALA A 98 1.53 26.64 -15.13
CA ALA A 98 2.07 26.71 -13.78
C ALA A 98 1.11 26.00 -12.81
N LEU A 99 1.65 25.30 -11.81
CA LEU A 99 0.86 24.52 -10.85
C LEU A 99 -0.22 25.36 -10.13
N ASP A 100 0.04 26.65 -9.91
CA ASP A 100 -0.94 27.54 -9.26
C ASP A 100 -2.16 27.85 -10.13
N GLN A 101 -2.09 27.63 -11.46
CA GLN A 101 -3.27 27.70 -12.33
C GLN A 101 -4.17 26.48 -12.12
N ALA A 102 -3.59 25.29 -12.03
CA ALA A 102 -4.33 24.06 -11.73
C ALA A 102 -4.98 24.11 -10.35
N LYS A 103 -4.28 24.62 -9.33
CA LYS A 103 -4.87 24.85 -8.00
C LYS A 103 -6.08 25.80 -8.07
N ARG A 104 -5.96 26.91 -8.80
CA ARG A 104 -7.07 27.87 -8.98
C ARG A 104 -8.25 27.28 -9.75
N ALA A 105 -8.02 26.30 -10.61
CA ALA A 105 -9.07 25.54 -11.28
C ALA A 105 -9.78 24.53 -10.35
N GLY A 106 -9.35 24.40 -9.09
CA GLY A 106 -10.01 23.57 -8.09
C GLY A 106 -9.60 22.10 -8.11
N VAL A 107 -8.41 21.80 -8.64
CA VAL A 107 -7.81 20.46 -8.61
C VAL A 107 -7.58 20.01 -7.18
N GLN A 108 -8.01 18.78 -6.88
CA GLN A 108 -7.79 18.12 -5.61
C GLN A 108 -6.51 17.29 -5.72
N TYR A 109 -5.55 17.50 -4.83
CA TYR A 109 -4.35 16.65 -4.79
C TYR A 109 -4.57 15.44 -3.91
N ARG A 110 -5.32 15.61 -2.81
CA ARG A 110 -5.72 14.54 -1.91
C ARG A 110 -7.20 14.62 -1.60
N ILE A 111 -7.85 13.47 -1.58
CA ILE A 111 -9.19 13.25 -1.06
C ILE A 111 -9.07 12.25 0.09
N SER A 112 -9.58 12.61 1.26
CA SER A 112 -9.64 11.72 2.42
C SER A 112 -11.08 11.58 2.91
N PHE A 113 -11.34 10.48 3.63
CA PHE A 113 -12.66 10.20 4.19
C PHE A 113 -12.64 10.21 5.71
N THR A 114 -13.66 10.83 6.30
CA THR A 114 -14.06 10.62 7.69
C THR A 114 -15.34 9.82 7.76
N TYR A 115 -15.47 9.05 8.82
CA TYR A 115 -16.57 8.14 9.03
C TYR A 115 -17.30 8.58 10.29
N PRO A 116 -18.61 8.87 10.25
CA PRO A 116 -19.37 9.14 11.45
C PRO A 116 -19.33 7.92 12.37
N GLY A 117 -19.35 8.15 13.70
CA GLY A 117 -19.16 7.12 14.73
C GLY A 117 -20.24 6.03 14.82
N ASP A 118 -21.05 5.86 13.79
CA ASP A 118 -22.10 4.84 13.66
C ASP A 118 -21.85 3.93 12.43
N THR A 119 -20.74 4.14 11.71
CA THR A 119 -20.26 3.16 10.73
C THR A 119 -19.55 2.03 11.47
N ALA A 120 -19.57 0.80 10.94
CA ALA A 120 -19.05 -0.42 11.58
C ALA A 120 -17.59 -0.34 12.11
N PHE A 121 -16.85 0.71 11.78
CA PHE A 121 -15.54 1.02 12.35
C PHE A 121 -15.57 1.62 13.76
N ALA A 122 -16.69 2.19 14.22
CA ALA A 122 -16.81 2.74 15.57
C ALA A 122 -16.86 1.63 16.63
N ASP A 123 -17.46 0.48 16.29
CA ASP A 123 -17.41 -0.72 17.13
C ASP A 123 -16.03 -1.42 17.10
N GLU A 124 -15.20 -1.16 16.09
CA GLU A 124 -13.80 -1.60 16.07
C GLU A 124 -12.83 -0.61 16.74
N ALA A 125 -13.13 0.70 16.73
CA ALA A 125 -12.37 1.71 17.46
C ALA A 125 -12.48 1.52 18.99
N VAL A 126 -13.57 0.90 19.47
CA VAL A 126 -13.73 0.48 20.88
C VAL A 126 -13.12 -0.92 21.14
N LYS A 127 -12.69 -1.64 20.10
CA LYS A 127 -11.94 -2.90 20.19
C LYS A 127 -10.45 -2.80 19.86
N THR A 128 -9.91 -1.60 19.63
CA THR A 128 -8.47 -1.41 19.43
C THR A 128 -7.71 -1.30 20.77
N ALA A 129 -7.84 -2.33 21.59
CA ALA A 129 -6.73 -2.82 22.41
C ALA A 129 -6.11 -4.09 21.78
N ALA A 130 -6.52 -4.44 20.55
CA ALA A 130 -5.93 -5.50 19.78
C ALA A 130 -4.78 -4.96 18.91
N VAL A 131 -3.59 -5.35 19.31
CA VAL A 131 -2.33 -5.39 18.56
C VAL A 131 -2.48 -5.30 17.03
N PRO A 132 -1.75 -4.38 16.34
CA PRO A 132 -1.78 -4.30 14.87
C PRO A 132 -1.36 -5.63 14.20
N GLU A 133 -2.12 -6.09 13.19
CA GLU A 133 -1.89 -7.36 12.51
C GLU A 133 -0.46 -7.47 11.93
N GLN A 134 0.11 -6.36 11.43
CA GLN A 134 1.49 -6.29 10.93
C GLN A 134 2.47 -5.68 11.94
N SER A 135 2.29 -5.92 13.24
CA SER A 135 3.27 -5.48 14.24
C SER A 135 4.58 -6.27 14.12
N THR A 136 5.71 -5.56 14.11
CA THR A 136 7.05 -6.15 14.29
C THR A 136 7.38 -6.44 15.77
N GLU A 137 6.49 -6.03 16.69
CA GLU A 137 6.58 -6.40 18.11
C GLU A 137 6.05 -7.83 18.32
N LEU A 138 6.66 -8.55 19.26
CA LEU A 138 6.19 -9.89 19.63
C LEU A 138 5.05 -9.78 20.64
N HIS A 139 3.92 -10.40 20.33
CA HIS A 139 2.71 -10.36 21.14
C HIS A 139 2.42 -11.71 21.76
N LYS A 140 2.10 -11.72 23.05
CA LYS A 140 1.92 -12.96 23.83
C LYS A 140 0.79 -13.85 23.32
N ASP A 141 -0.17 -13.26 22.63
CA ASP A 141 -1.37 -13.94 22.15
C ASP A 141 -1.19 -14.59 20.77
N ARG A 142 0.01 -14.46 20.16
CA ARG A 142 0.35 -15.06 18.87
C ARG A 142 1.27 -16.26 19.03
N VAL A 143 1.09 -17.24 18.14
CA VAL A 143 1.98 -18.38 18.02
C VAL A 143 3.02 -18.04 16.96
N TYR A 144 4.28 -18.09 17.36
CA TYR A 144 5.40 -17.81 16.47
C TYR A 144 6.22 -19.06 16.16
N ASN A 145 6.72 -19.13 14.94
CA ASN A 145 7.74 -20.06 14.53
C ASN A 145 9.04 -19.31 14.23
N PHE A 146 10.07 -19.59 15.03
CA PHE A 146 11.42 -19.02 14.87
C PHE A 146 12.39 -20.02 14.21
N ASP A 147 11.91 -21.19 13.77
CA ASP A 147 12.75 -22.25 13.23
C ASP A 147 12.93 -22.08 11.72
N TYR A 148 13.99 -21.36 11.36
CA TYR A 148 14.37 -21.07 9.97
C TYR A 148 15.87 -21.33 9.75
N ASP A 149 16.17 -22.10 8.71
CA ASP A 149 17.53 -22.27 8.21
C ASP A 149 17.82 -21.26 7.09
N TYR A 150 19.09 -20.91 6.89
CA TYR A 150 19.51 -20.13 5.74
C TYR A 150 20.68 -20.78 5.01
N ALA A 151 20.77 -20.54 3.70
CA ALA A 151 21.88 -20.95 2.85
C ALA A 151 22.27 -19.83 1.89
N THR A 152 23.56 -19.69 1.58
CA THR A 152 24.05 -18.65 0.66
C THR A 152 24.89 -19.26 -0.44
N ARG A 153 24.83 -18.68 -1.65
CA ARG A 153 25.72 -19.09 -2.75
C ARG A 153 27.03 -18.29 -2.65
N GLY A 154 28.16 -18.98 -2.47
CA GLY A 154 29.50 -18.36 -2.52
C GLY A 154 30.09 -17.89 -1.18
N GLY A 155 29.53 -18.31 -0.04
CA GLY A 155 30.03 -17.97 1.31
C GLY A 155 29.49 -16.65 1.88
N LYS A 156 30.12 -16.11 2.94
CA LYS A 156 29.77 -14.82 3.59
C LYS A 156 30.14 -13.59 2.73
N LYS A 157 30.02 -13.65 1.41
CA LYS A 157 30.37 -12.54 0.51
C LYS A 157 29.41 -11.34 0.60
N SER A 158 28.21 -11.57 1.14
CA SER A 158 27.17 -10.55 1.28
C SER A 158 26.57 -10.55 2.68
N PRO A 159 27.35 -10.18 3.72
CA PRO A 159 26.89 -10.22 5.10
C PRO A 159 25.68 -9.31 5.35
N TRP A 160 25.46 -8.27 4.53
CA TRP A 160 24.29 -7.39 4.58
C TRP A 160 22.98 -8.05 4.12
N LEU A 161 23.06 -9.16 3.37
CA LEU A 161 21.89 -9.87 2.84
C LEU A 161 21.46 -11.04 3.74
N ILE A 162 22.31 -11.45 4.68
CA ILE A 162 22.04 -12.55 5.62
C ILE A 162 21.15 -12.00 6.74
N PRO A 163 19.92 -12.51 6.91
CA PRO A 163 19.05 -12.06 7.99
C PRO A 163 19.68 -12.27 9.37
N VAL A 164 19.45 -11.32 10.26
CA VAL A 164 19.78 -11.43 11.70
C VAL A 164 18.77 -12.31 12.41
N ASN A 165 17.51 -12.23 12.00
CA ASN A 165 16.42 -13.03 12.54
C ASN A 165 15.36 -13.28 11.46
N VAL A 166 14.78 -14.48 11.45
CA VAL A 166 13.63 -14.83 10.61
C VAL A 166 12.64 -15.59 11.46
N TYR A 167 11.38 -15.18 11.41
CA TYR A 167 10.30 -15.87 12.10
C TYR A 167 8.97 -15.61 11.42
N ASP A 168 7.96 -16.38 11.76
CA ASP A 168 6.59 -16.18 11.28
C ASP A 168 5.57 -16.29 12.41
N ASP A 169 4.40 -15.71 12.22
CA ASP A 169 3.24 -15.80 13.10
C ASP A 169 2.07 -16.58 12.46
N ALA A 170 2.40 -17.53 11.59
CA ALA A 170 1.51 -18.26 10.68
C ALA A 170 0.84 -17.41 9.56
N HIS A 171 0.82 -16.08 9.68
CA HIS A 171 0.21 -15.18 8.69
C HIS A 171 1.27 -14.42 7.89
N PHE A 172 2.29 -13.90 8.58
CA PHE A 172 3.38 -13.14 7.98
C PHE A 172 4.72 -13.77 8.32
N THR A 173 5.67 -13.69 7.40
CA THR A 173 7.08 -14.00 7.68
C THR A 173 7.87 -12.71 7.82
N TYR A 174 8.53 -12.52 8.96
CA TYR A 174 9.34 -11.36 9.31
C TYR A 174 10.81 -11.69 9.11
N ILE A 175 11.47 -10.99 8.17
CA ILE A 175 12.88 -11.15 7.84
C ILE A 175 13.61 -9.88 8.26
N LYS A 176 14.29 -9.93 9.41
CA LYS A 176 15.08 -8.81 9.92
C LYS A 176 16.48 -8.86 9.35
N LEU A 177 16.82 -7.89 8.50
CA LEU A 177 18.15 -7.74 7.94
C LEU A 177 19.09 -7.02 8.93
N PRO A 178 20.41 -7.04 8.68
CA PRO A 178 21.38 -6.26 9.44
C PRO A 178 21.13 -4.75 9.32
N ASP A 179 21.93 -3.95 10.02
CA ASP A 179 21.87 -2.49 9.95
C ASP A 179 21.98 -1.96 8.51
N LEU A 180 21.10 -1.03 8.15
CA LEU A 180 21.04 -0.35 6.85
C LEU A 180 22.35 0.33 6.46
N ALA A 181 23.16 0.78 7.44
CA ALA A 181 24.48 1.35 7.19
C ALA A 181 25.46 0.39 6.48
N LYS A 182 25.17 -0.92 6.47
CA LYS A 182 26.00 -1.96 5.83
C LYS A 182 25.54 -2.32 4.42
N PHE A 183 24.46 -1.71 3.92
CA PHE A 183 23.93 -2.00 2.59
C PHE A 183 24.76 -1.29 1.53
N PRO A 184 25.11 -1.97 0.42
CA PRO A 184 25.58 -1.29 -0.77
C PRO A 184 24.48 -0.32 -1.23
N THR A 185 24.77 0.97 -1.27
CA THR A 185 23.80 2.00 -1.69
C THR A 185 23.29 1.70 -3.10
N GLY A 186 21.98 1.63 -3.30
CA GLY A 186 21.39 1.48 -4.62
C GLY A 186 19.99 0.88 -4.62
N ASP A 187 19.80 -0.26 -3.96
CA ASP A 187 18.53 -1.02 -4.01
C ASP A 187 18.31 -1.81 -2.71
N PHE A 188 17.05 -2.10 -2.37
CA PHE A 188 16.70 -2.99 -1.26
C PHE A 188 16.43 -4.40 -1.82
N PRO A 189 16.80 -5.48 -1.10
CA PRO A 189 16.59 -6.83 -1.60
C PRO A 189 15.14 -7.18 -1.88
N VAL A 190 14.93 -8.03 -2.88
CA VAL A 190 13.62 -8.57 -3.26
C VAL A 190 13.49 -10.00 -2.73
N VAL A 191 12.30 -10.35 -2.26
CA VAL A 191 11.98 -11.70 -1.75
C VAL A 191 11.07 -12.43 -2.72
N TYR A 192 11.38 -13.70 -2.96
CA TYR A 192 10.58 -14.65 -3.72
C TYR A 192 10.25 -15.86 -2.84
N MET A 193 9.26 -16.65 -3.23
CA MET A 193 8.97 -17.96 -2.62
C MET A 193 9.35 -19.11 -3.56
N ARG A 194 9.62 -20.29 -2.98
CA ARG A 194 9.63 -21.57 -3.72
C ARG A 194 8.84 -22.64 -2.98
N GLU A 195 8.18 -23.51 -3.74
CA GLU A 195 7.51 -24.70 -3.16
C GLU A 195 8.52 -25.79 -2.77
N ARG A 196 9.67 -25.83 -3.46
CA ARG A 196 10.75 -26.83 -3.28
C ARG A 196 12.11 -26.12 -3.24
N GLU A 197 13.09 -26.74 -2.59
CA GLU A 197 14.44 -26.17 -2.39
C GLU A 197 15.10 -25.65 -3.68
N HIS A 198 14.98 -26.41 -4.77
CA HIS A 198 15.50 -26.07 -6.10
C HIS A 198 14.39 -25.85 -7.15
N GLY A 199 13.22 -25.37 -6.71
CA GLY A 199 12.09 -25.02 -7.59
C GLY A 199 12.23 -23.65 -8.25
N GLU A 200 11.23 -23.28 -9.05
CA GLU A 200 11.13 -21.95 -9.66
C GLU A 200 10.73 -20.88 -8.63
N ASP A 201 11.27 -19.68 -8.80
CA ASP A 201 10.96 -18.52 -7.97
C ASP A 201 9.55 -18.01 -8.33
N SER A 202 8.69 -17.80 -7.34
CA SER A 202 7.39 -17.15 -7.49
C SER A 202 7.32 -15.85 -6.68
N LEU A 203 6.53 -14.89 -7.17
CA LEU A 203 6.38 -13.58 -6.53
C LEU A 203 5.60 -13.70 -5.22
N VAL A 204 5.99 -12.88 -4.24
CA VAL A 204 5.27 -12.67 -2.98
C VAL A 204 5.05 -11.19 -2.75
N ASN A 205 3.97 -10.85 -2.06
CA ASN A 205 3.76 -9.49 -1.60
C ASN A 205 4.62 -9.22 -0.36
N THR A 206 5.30 -8.08 -0.33
CA THR A 206 6.17 -7.68 0.78
C THR A 206 5.94 -6.23 1.18
N THR A 207 5.91 -5.98 2.48
CA THR A 207 6.01 -4.64 3.08
C THR A 207 7.38 -4.51 3.75
N VAL A 208 7.91 -3.29 3.88
CA VAL A 208 9.20 -3.05 4.56
C VAL A 208 9.01 -2.03 5.68
N GLU A 209 9.45 -2.39 6.88
CA GLU A 209 9.49 -1.51 8.06
C GLU A 209 10.92 -1.44 8.60
N GLY A 210 11.56 -0.28 8.47
CA GLY A 210 12.96 -0.10 8.85
C GLY A 210 13.88 -1.08 8.10
N ASN A 211 14.50 -2.01 8.82
CA ASN A 211 15.33 -3.08 8.26
C ASN A 211 14.65 -4.46 8.26
N THR A 212 13.33 -4.52 8.42
CA THR A 212 12.55 -5.76 8.42
C THR A 212 11.69 -5.84 7.16
N ILE A 213 11.84 -6.94 6.42
CA ILE A 213 10.93 -7.29 5.33
C ILE A 213 9.82 -8.17 5.89
N ILE A 214 8.58 -7.76 5.68
CA ILE A 214 7.39 -8.51 6.07
C ILE A 214 6.83 -9.14 4.81
N VAL A 215 6.95 -10.46 4.70
CA VAL A 215 6.36 -11.26 3.63
C VAL A 215 4.93 -11.62 4.01
N HIS A 216 3.99 -11.38 3.10
CA HIS A 216 2.58 -11.71 3.28
C HIS A 216 2.37 -13.19 3.00
N GLY A 217 2.27 -13.99 4.05
CA GLY A 217 2.18 -15.44 3.98
C GLY A 217 3.38 -16.16 4.61
N THR A 218 3.20 -17.47 4.81
CA THR A 218 4.26 -18.39 5.23
C THR A 218 4.54 -19.39 4.13
N TYR A 219 5.83 -19.56 3.80
CA TYR A 219 6.25 -20.36 2.65
C TYR A 219 7.31 -21.38 3.07
N PRO A 220 7.37 -22.58 2.44
CA PRO A 220 8.39 -23.58 2.75
C PRO A 220 9.81 -23.08 2.51
N TYR A 221 9.99 -22.31 1.42
CA TYR A 221 11.25 -21.69 1.07
C TYR A 221 11.04 -20.24 0.64
N LEU A 222 11.95 -19.36 1.07
CA LEU A 222 12.04 -17.98 0.61
C LEU A 222 13.43 -17.75 0.00
N VAL A 223 13.50 -16.85 -0.97
CA VAL A 223 14.74 -16.50 -1.66
C VAL A 223 14.89 -15.00 -1.68
N ILE A 224 15.91 -14.49 -1.02
CA ILE A 224 16.26 -13.08 -0.96
C ILE A 224 17.34 -12.82 -2.02
N ARG A 225 17.08 -11.89 -2.94
CA ARG A 225 18.00 -11.51 -4.02
C ARG A 225 18.37 -10.04 -3.96
N HIS A 226 19.64 -9.75 -4.20
CA HIS A 226 20.17 -8.39 -4.34
C HIS A 226 21.32 -8.39 -5.36
N GLY A 227 21.00 -8.01 -6.60
CA GLY A 227 21.88 -8.24 -7.76
C GLY A 227 22.18 -9.73 -7.93
N ASP A 228 23.46 -10.07 -8.05
CA ASP A 228 23.93 -11.46 -8.18
C ASP A 228 23.96 -12.25 -6.85
N ASN A 229 23.70 -11.57 -5.73
CA ASN A 229 23.75 -12.18 -4.41
C ASN A 229 22.41 -12.81 -4.05
N VAL A 230 22.46 -14.02 -3.49
CA VAL A 230 21.27 -14.80 -3.14
C VAL A 230 21.42 -15.46 -1.77
N VAL A 231 20.36 -15.35 -0.97
CA VAL A 231 20.19 -16.07 0.29
C VAL A 231 18.88 -16.85 0.21
N GLY A 232 18.95 -18.16 0.37
CA GLY A 232 17.79 -19.02 0.55
C GLY A 232 17.45 -19.14 2.04
N LEU A 233 16.17 -19.17 2.36
CA LEU A 233 15.63 -19.45 3.68
C LEU A 233 14.73 -20.68 3.58
N ARG A 234 14.84 -21.59 4.54
CA ARG A 234 13.93 -22.74 4.68
C ARG A 234 13.17 -22.64 5.98
N ARG A 235 11.84 -22.69 5.90
CA ARG A 235 10.97 -22.78 7.06
C ARG A 235 10.94 -24.20 7.57
N ASN A 236 11.42 -24.44 8.78
CA ASN A 236 11.31 -25.74 9.43
C ASN A 236 9.95 -25.83 10.11
N THR A 237 9.18 -26.86 9.77
CA THR A 237 7.90 -27.15 10.44
C THR A 237 8.04 -28.48 11.17
N LYS A 238 7.57 -28.52 12.42
CA LYS A 238 7.47 -29.78 13.15
C LYS A 238 6.39 -30.63 12.47
N LYS A 239 6.75 -31.88 12.14
CA LYS A 239 5.80 -32.89 11.65
C LYS A 239 4.73 -33.20 12.69
#